data_AF-A0A6N4SMT0-F1
#
_entry.id   AF-A0A6N4SMT0-F1
#
_cell.length_a   1.000
_cell.length_b   1.000
_cell.length_c   1.000
_cell.angle_alpha   90.00
_cell.angle_beta   90.00
_cell.angle_gamma   90.00
#
_symmetry.space_group_name_H-M   'P 1'
#
loop_
_entity.id
_entity.type
_entity.pdbx_description
1 polymer ?
#
loop_
_entity_poly.entity_id
_entity_poly.type
_entity_poly.pdbx_seq_one_letter_code
_entity_poly.pdbx_strand_id
1 'polypeptide(L)'
;MFRSVIGFILLLLTLTVQAQIDPAHLPELLAQKGGYATLTGRFETSDTTLSIEDFQLIYYGYQTTAVYYSKDIEFNENLLKPLSRSGQYKQVIDLADSILRLNPVSIAAHFEKAYACAQLGFNEGESFHRKRYIVLCNVIKLSGNGSIAQPYACNSTNDAVEFILFKGFTAIDDRKTSSGVIEFDLAKNKQKVLHLYISIPAQAYTPPDSTSDSE
;
A
#
# COMPACT_ATOMS: atom_id res chain seq x y z
N MET A 1 -58.28 -22.01 20.68
CA MET A 1 -58.49 -20.58 20.37
C MET A 1 -57.29 -19.81 20.94
N PHE A 2 -56.46 -19.20 20.07
CA PHE A 2 -55.53 -18.06 20.28
C PHE A 2 -54.58 -18.08 21.53
N ARG A 3 -53.27 -17.82 21.48
CA ARG A 3 -52.37 -17.27 20.45
C ARG A 3 -50.92 -17.49 20.90
N SER A 4 -50.08 -17.96 19.99
CA SER A 4 -48.61 -17.88 20.07
C SER A 4 -48.13 -16.44 19.98
N VAL A 5 -47.11 -16.07 20.74
CA VAL A 5 -46.20 -14.96 20.39
C VAL A 5 -44.78 -15.41 20.71
N ILE A 6 -44.09 -15.98 19.71
CA ILE A 6 -42.63 -16.08 19.70
C ILE A 6 -42.15 -14.84 18.97
N GLY A 7 -41.55 -13.91 19.69
CA GLY A 7 -40.94 -12.71 19.12
C GLY A 7 -39.67 -13.08 18.37
N PHE A 8 -39.70 -12.93 17.05
CA PHE A 8 -38.52 -12.99 16.19
C PHE A 8 -37.83 -11.62 16.25
N ILE A 9 -36.72 -11.52 17.00
CA ILE A 9 -35.79 -10.39 16.87
C ILE A 9 -34.90 -10.70 15.67
N LEU A 10 -35.19 -10.05 14.54
CA LEU A 10 -34.33 -10.07 13.36
C LEU A 10 -33.17 -9.08 13.60
N LEU A 11 -32.02 -9.59 14.05
CA LEU A 11 -30.79 -8.83 14.11
C LEU A 11 -30.24 -8.69 12.67
N LEU A 12 -30.60 -7.61 12.00
CA LEU A 12 -29.99 -7.21 10.73
C LEU A 12 -28.53 -6.81 10.99
N LEU A 13 -27.62 -7.78 10.87
CA LEU A 13 -26.20 -7.49 10.64
C LEU A 13 -26.12 -6.87 9.24
N THR A 14 -26.07 -5.54 9.18
CA THR A 14 -25.57 -4.86 7.99
C THR A 14 -24.10 -5.22 7.88
N LEU A 15 -23.78 -6.17 6.99
CA LEU A 15 -22.44 -6.29 6.43
C LEU A 15 -22.15 -4.97 5.74
N THR A 16 -21.53 -4.03 6.45
CA THR A 16 -20.86 -2.93 5.80
C THR A 16 -19.71 -3.56 5.04
N VAL A 17 -19.92 -3.85 3.76
CA VAL A 17 -18.83 -3.96 2.80
C VAL A 17 -18.09 -2.64 2.95
N GLN A 18 -16.95 -2.66 3.63
CA GLN A 18 -16.13 -1.47 3.81
C GLN A 18 -15.61 -1.13 2.41
N ALA A 19 -16.31 -0.22 1.75
CA ALA A 19 -16.04 0.11 0.37
C ALA A 19 -14.61 0.64 0.25
N GLN A 20 -13.91 0.23 -0.81
CA GLN A 20 -12.72 0.92 -1.28
C GLN A 20 -13.05 2.42 -1.39
N ILE A 21 -12.19 3.29 -0.85
CA ILE A 21 -12.39 4.73 -1.02
C ILE A 21 -12.25 5.03 -2.51
N ASP A 22 -13.33 5.54 -3.09
CA ASP A 22 -13.34 6.03 -4.46
C ASP A 22 -12.42 7.27 -4.54
N PRO A 23 -11.37 7.23 -5.40
CA PRO A 23 -10.47 8.37 -5.57
C PRO A 23 -11.18 9.69 -5.86
N ALA A 24 -12.35 9.66 -6.52
CA ALA A 24 -13.13 10.86 -6.81
C ALA A 24 -13.59 11.63 -5.55
N HIS A 25 -13.75 10.94 -4.42
CA HIS A 25 -14.23 11.51 -3.16
C HIS A 25 -13.09 11.81 -2.16
N LEU A 26 -11.83 11.47 -2.48
CA LEU A 26 -10.69 11.70 -1.58
C LEU A 26 -10.58 13.14 -1.09
N PRO A 27 -10.67 14.19 -1.94
CA PRO A 27 -10.52 15.57 -1.47
C PRO A 27 -11.56 15.97 -0.41
N GLU A 28 -12.81 15.55 -0.61
CA GLU A 28 -13.92 15.86 0.31
C GLU A 28 -13.73 15.12 1.65
N LEU A 29 -13.46 13.81 1.60
CA LEU A 29 -13.25 13.00 2.80
C LEU A 29 -12.04 13.46 3.61
N LEU A 30 -10.95 13.83 2.93
CA LEU A 30 -9.78 14.44 3.58
C LEU A 30 -10.15 15.75 4.26
N ALA A 31 -10.91 16.64 3.59
CA ALA A 31 -11.33 17.91 4.18
C ALA A 31 -12.18 17.70 5.45
N GLN A 32 -13.07 16.69 5.46
CA GLN A 32 -13.87 16.32 6.63
C GLN A 32 -13.01 15.86 7.83
N LYS A 33 -11.82 15.30 7.57
CA LYS A 33 -10.86 14.87 8.60
C LYS A 33 -9.80 15.92 8.95
N GLY A 34 -9.97 17.16 8.48
CA GLY A 34 -9.01 18.25 8.73
C GLY A 34 -7.81 18.25 7.77
N GLY A 35 -7.90 17.53 6.66
CA GLY A 35 -6.90 17.49 5.59
C GLY A 35 -5.84 16.41 5.74
N TYR A 36 -5.10 16.18 4.66
CA TYR A 36 -4.07 15.14 4.59
C TYR A 36 -2.97 15.31 5.65
N ALA A 37 -2.45 16.54 5.82
CA ALA A 37 -1.39 16.83 6.79
C ALA A 37 -1.78 16.50 8.24
N THR A 38 -3.05 16.72 8.61
CA THR A 38 -3.58 16.37 9.93
C THR A 38 -3.56 14.87 10.14
N LEU A 39 -4.05 14.10 9.16
CA LEU A 39 -4.06 12.64 9.23
C LEU A 39 -2.65 12.03 9.24
N THR A 40 -1.73 12.54 8.41
CA THR A 40 -0.34 12.04 8.39
C THR A 40 0.41 12.42 9.67
N GLY A 41 0.16 13.59 10.26
CA GLY A 41 0.73 13.94 11.56
C GLY A 41 0.27 12.99 12.69
N ARG A 42 -1.01 12.60 12.68
CA ARG A 42 -1.54 11.57 13.60
C ARG A 42 -0.90 10.20 13.33
N PHE A 43 -0.71 9.85 12.05
CA PHE A 43 -0.02 8.62 11.67
C PHE A 43 1.43 8.58 12.17
N GLU A 44 2.18 9.67 12.01
CA GLU A 44 3.58 9.79 12.45
C GLU A 44 3.71 9.69 13.98
N THR A 45 2.79 10.30 14.72
CA THR A 45 2.74 10.25 16.18
C THR A 45 2.16 8.95 16.73
N SER A 46 1.81 7.99 15.87
CA SER A 46 1.24 6.68 16.24
C SER A 46 -0.07 6.82 17.02
N ASP A 47 -0.92 7.77 16.63
CA ASP A 47 -2.24 7.97 17.25
C ASP A 47 -3.09 6.69 17.12
N THR A 48 -3.37 6.08 18.27
CA THR A 48 -4.13 4.82 18.38
C THR A 48 -5.64 4.98 18.11
N THR A 49 -6.12 6.21 17.95
CA THR A 49 -7.53 6.51 17.65
C THR A 49 -7.82 6.59 16.15
N LEU A 50 -6.81 6.41 15.28
CA LEU A 50 -7.00 6.31 13.83
C LEU A 50 -7.84 5.08 13.48
N SER A 51 -8.91 5.32 12.73
CA SER A 51 -9.80 4.27 12.21
C SER A 51 -9.26 3.65 10.92
N ILE A 52 -9.90 2.56 10.46
CA ILE A 52 -9.59 1.94 9.16
C ILE A 52 -9.75 2.96 8.02
N GLU A 53 -10.83 3.75 8.06
CA GLU A 53 -11.08 4.81 7.07
C GLU A 53 -9.95 5.84 7.10
N ASP A 54 -9.49 6.25 8.28
CA ASP A 54 -8.38 7.19 8.38
C ASP A 54 -7.10 6.62 7.76
N PHE A 55 -6.80 5.33 7.94
CA PHE A 55 -5.65 4.69 7.29
C PHE A 55 -5.82 4.58 5.76
N GLN A 56 -7.03 4.34 5.26
CA GLN A 56 -7.31 4.38 3.82
C GLN A 56 -7.10 5.80 3.27
N LEU A 57 -7.55 6.83 3.98
CA LEU A 57 -7.35 8.24 3.61
C LEU A 57 -5.87 8.66 3.72
N ILE A 58 -5.13 8.14 4.70
CA ILE A 58 -3.68 8.35 4.82
C ILE A 58 -2.96 7.73 3.61
N TYR A 59 -3.29 6.49 3.24
CA TYR A 59 -2.62 5.85 2.12
C TYR A 59 -3.01 6.50 0.78
N TYR A 60 -4.29 6.51 0.43
CA TYR A 60 -4.75 6.99 -0.88
C TYR A 60 -4.72 8.51 -1.00
N GLY A 61 -4.80 9.25 0.12
CA GLY A 61 -4.72 10.71 0.12
C GLY A 61 -3.35 11.25 -0.33
N TYR A 62 -2.29 10.42 -0.33
CA TYR A 62 -1.03 10.81 -0.93
C TYR A 62 -1.17 11.27 -2.39
N GLN A 63 -2.16 10.70 -3.12
CA GLN A 63 -2.49 11.06 -4.49
C GLN A 63 -2.90 12.54 -4.67
N THR A 64 -3.34 13.21 -3.59
CA THR A 64 -3.76 14.61 -3.64
C THR A 64 -2.62 15.59 -3.34
N THR A 65 -1.39 15.10 -3.13
CA THR A 65 -0.24 15.95 -2.83
C THR A 65 0.43 16.45 -4.10
N ALA A 66 1.03 17.64 -4.07
CA ALA A 66 1.74 18.21 -5.23
C ALA A 66 2.98 17.40 -5.65
N VAL A 67 3.53 16.59 -4.73
CA VAL A 67 4.69 15.73 -4.97
C VAL A 67 4.29 14.29 -5.32
N TYR A 68 2.99 14.01 -5.47
CA TYR A 68 2.52 12.71 -5.88
C TYR A 68 3.11 12.33 -7.24
N TYR A 69 3.67 11.12 -7.31
CA TYR A 69 4.39 10.62 -8.48
C TYR A 69 5.56 11.52 -8.94
N SER A 70 6.33 12.04 -7.98
CA SER A 70 7.63 12.61 -8.28
C SER A 70 8.59 11.52 -8.77
N LYS A 71 9.17 11.72 -9.96
CA LYS A 71 10.20 10.83 -10.53
C LYS A 71 11.42 10.70 -9.63
N ASP A 72 11.75 11.74 -8.88
CA ASP A 72 12.85 11.71 -7.91
C ASP A 72 12.53 10.78 -6.73
N ILE A 73 11.27 10.78 -6.26
CA ILE A 73 10.84 9.86 -5.19
C ILE A 73 10.87 8.42 -5.70
N GLU A 74 10.32 8.16 -6.88
CA GLU A 74 10.33 6.83 -7.51
C GLU A 74 11.76 6.31 -7.70
N PHE A 75 12.65 7.13 -8.23
CA PHE A 75 14.06 6.78 -8.38
C PHE A 75 14.71 6.43 -7.04
N ASN A 76 14.48 7.25 -6.01
CA ASN A 76 15.03 7.00 -4.68
C ASN A 76 14.46 5.73 -4.04
N GLU A 77 13.17 5.43 -4.22
CA GLU A 77 12.58 4.17 -3.76
C GLU A 77 13.26 2.96 -4.41
N ASN A 78 13.56 3.03 -5.71
CA ASN A 78 14.24 1.97 -6.45
C ASN A 78 15.69 1.73 -5.98
N LEU A 79 16.33 2.71 -5.36
CA LEU A 79 17.68 2.58 -4.80
C LEU A 79 17.73 1.88 -3.43
N LEU A 80 16.62 1.85 -2.67
CA LEU A 80 16.62 1.28 -1.32
C LEU A 80 17.04 -0.20 -1.30
N LYS A 81 16.41 -1.02 -2.16
CA LYS A 81 16.68 -2.47 -2.26
C LYS A 81 18.14 -2.78 -2.62
N PRO A 82 18.74 -2.18 -3.67
CA PRO A 82 20.16 -2.35 -3.98
C PRO A 82 21.10 -1.96 -2.82
N LEU A 83 20.84 -0.83 -2.15
CA LEU A 83 21.65 -0.39 -1.00
C LEU A 83 21.56 -1.37 0.17
N SER A 84 20.35 -1.82 0.48
CA SER A 84 20.05 -2.80 1.52
C SER A 84 20.75 -4.13 1.27
N ARG A 85 20.68 -4.65 0.03
CA ARG A 85 21.41 -5.87 -0.39
C ARG A 85 22.94 -5.73 -0.30
N SER A 86 23.44 -4.52 -0.48
CA SER A 86 24.88 -4.21 -0.36
C SER A 86 25.33 -3.97 1.10
N GLY A 87 24.43 -4.13 2.08
CA GLY A 87 24.73 -3.92 3.50
C GLY A 87 24.92 -2.45 3.90
N GLN A 88 24.55 -1.50 3.05
CA GLN A 88 24.72 -0.05 3.28
C GLN A 88 23.59 0.51 4.16
N TYR A 89 23.34 -0.11 5.32
CA TYR A 89 22.14 0.11 6.14
C TYR A 89 21.98 1.55 6.64
N LYS A 90 23.07 2.26 6.94
CA LYS A 90 22.99 3.68 7.31
C LYS A 90 22.45 4.55 6.18
N GLN A 91 22.93 4.31 4.95
CA GLN A 91 22.44 5.03 3.77
C GLN A 91 20.99 4.67 3.45
N VAL A 92 20.58 3.41 3.68
CA VAL A 92 19.17 3.01 3.56
C VAL A 92 18.29 3.82 4.52
N ILE A 93 18.71 3.98 5.78
CA ILE A 93 17.99 4.79 6.77
C ILE A 93 17.89 6.25 6.29
N ASP A 94 19.01 6.85 5.89
CA ASP A 94 19.04 8.26 5.46
C ASP A 94 18.18 8.51 4.20
N LEU A 95 18.23 7.60 3.23
CA LEU A 95 17.43 7.66 2.01
C LEU A 95 15.95 7.41 2.28
N ALA A 96 15.63 6.43 3.14
CA ALA A 96 14.25 6.20 3.54
C ALA A 96 13.68 7.41 4.30
N ASP A 97 14.49 8.09 5.12
CA ASP A 97 14.08 9.32 5.79
C ASP A 97 13.81 10.46 4.82
N SER A 98 14.57 10.57 3.72
CA SER A 98 14.30 11.59 2.70
C SER A 98 13.02 11.30 1.92
N ILE A 99 12.78 10.03 1.58
CA ILE A 99 11.53 9.59 0.93
C ILE A 99 10.34 9.86 1.85
N LEU A 100 10.40 9.40 3.11
CA LEU A 100 9.27 9.48 4.05
C LEU A 100 8.87 10.91 4.42
N ARG A 101 9.77 11.89 4.30
CA ARG A 101 9.41 13.31 4.45
C ARG A 101 8.47 13.83 3.34
N LEU A 102 8.53 13.23 2.16
CA LEU A 102 7.73 13.65 0.99
C LEU A 102 6.56 12.68 0.72
N ASN A 103 6.81 11.38 0.95
CA ASN A 103 5.86 10.29 0.81
C ASN A 103 5.80 9.51 2.15
N PRO A 104 5.01 9.96 3.14
CA PRO A 104 4.94 9.32 4.45
C PRO A 104 4.31 7.92 4.41
N VAL A 105 3.83 7.47 3.25
CA VAL A 105 3.18 6.18 3.06
C VAL A 105 3.92 5.25 2.10
N SER A 106 5.18 5.57 1.78
CA SER A 106 6.04 4.67 1.01
C SER A 106 6.25 3.36 1.77
N ILE A 107 5.64 2.27 1.27
CA ILE A 107 5.76 0.96 1.91
C ILE A 107 7.17 0.38 1.73
N ALA A 108 7.82 0.67 0.60
CA ALA A 108 9.20 0.29 0.34
C ALA A 108 10.16 0.97 1.34
N ALA A 109 10.03 2.28 1.56
CA ALA A 109 10.85 3.00 2.53
C ALA A 109 10.63 2.49 3.96
N HIS A 110 9.38 2.23 4.36
CA HIS A 110 9.12 1.65 5.68
C HIS A 110 9.69 0.24 5.85
N PHE A 111 9.55 -0.63 4.84
CA PHE A 111 10.11 -1.97 4.89
C PHE A 111 11.64 -1.94 5.01
N GLU A 112 12.30 -1.25 4.07
CA GLU A 112 13.76 -1.24 3.99
C GLU A 112 14.39 -0.51 5.19
N LYS A 113 13.75 0.55 5.69
CA LYS A 113 14.19 1.20 6.93
C LYS A 113 14.03 0.29 8.14
N ALA A 114 12.92 -0.43 8.27
CA ALA A 114 12.73 -1.39 9.36
C ALA A 114 13.80 -2.49 9.31
N TYR A 115 14.08 -3.03 8.12
CA TYR A 115 15.13 -4.03 7.91
C TYR A 115 16.51 -3.47 8.26
N ALA A 116 16.89 -2.30 7.76
CA ALA A 116 18.16 -1.66 8.07
C ALA A 116 18.32 -1.36 9.57
N CYS A 117 17.27 -0.88 10.24
CA CYS A 117 17.26 -0.72 11.70
C CYS A 117 17.52 -2.04 12.43
N ALA A 118 16.88 -3.14 12.00
CA ALA A 118 17.10 -4.47 12.59
C ALA A 118 18.56 -4.92 12.45
N GLN A 119 19.16 -4.72 11.27
CA GLN A 119 20.55 -5.08 11.00
C GLN A 119 21.56 -4.28 11.84
N LEU A 120 21.20 -3.06 12.24
CA LEU A 120 22.02 -2.20 13.10
C LEU A 120 21.67 -2.29 14.60
N GLY A 121 20.68 -3.09 14.98
CA GLY A 121 20.23 -3.22 16.38
C GLY A 121 19.38 -2.05 16.89
N PHE A 122 18.82 -1.22 16.01
CA PHE A 122 17.95 -0.10 16.36
C PHE A 122 16.49 -0.54 16.54
N ASN A 123 16.22 -1.23 17.65
CA ASN A 123 14.94 -1.91 17.90
C ASN A 123 13.70 -0.99 17.86
N GLU A 124 13.79 0.25 18.36
CA GLU A 124 12.66 1.18 18.33
C GLU A 124 12.30 1.60 16.90
N GLY A 125 13.33 1.92 16.08
CA GLY A 125 13.15 2.26 14.68
C GLY A 125 12.61 1.10 13.85
N GLU A 126 13.12 -0.11 14.09
CA GLU A 126 12.59 -1.34 13.47
C GLU A 126 11.10 -1.48 13.76
N SER A 127 10.72 -1.49 15.04
CA SER A 127 9.33 -1.71 15.46
C SER A 127 8.40 -0.62 14.94
N PHE A 128 8.85 0.64 14.95
CA PHE A 128 8.10 1.79 14.45
C PHE A 128 7.80 1.67 12.95
N HIS A 129 8.79 1.34 12.13
CA HIS A 129 8.61 1.27 10.67
C HIS A 129 7.97 -0.03 10.21
N ARG A 130 8.26 -1.16 10.87
CA ARG A 130 7.59 -2.44 10.57
C ARG A 130 6.09 -2.37 10.81
N LYS A 131 5.64 -1.72 11.89
CA LYS A 131 4.20 -1.53 12.15
C LYS A 131 3.51 -0.73 11.03
N ARG A 132 4.16 0.32 10.53
CA ARG A 132 3.63 1.15 9.43
C ARG A 132 3.57 0.39 8.12
N TYR A 133 4.64 -0.32 7.77
CA TYR A 133 4.65 -1.25 6.64
C TYR A 133 3.44 -2.20 6.68
N ILE A 134 3.23 -2.88 7.82
CA ILE A 134 2.12 -3.83 7.98
C ILE A 134 0.76 -3.13 7.84
N VAL A 135 0.56 -1.97 8.47
CA VAL A 135 -0.71 -1.24 8.41
C VAL A 135 -1.01 -0.81 6.97
N LEU A 136 -0.04 -0.27 6.24
CA LEU A 136 -0.23 0.17 4.86
C LEU A 136 -0.48 -1.01 3.90
N CYS A 137 0.25 -2.12 4.05
CA CYS A 137 -0.07 -3.35 3.32
C CYS A 137 -1.47 -3.87 3.64
N ASN A 138 -1.95 -3.73 4.87
CA ASN A 138 -3.32 -4.11 5.22
C ASN A 138 -4.37 -3.18 4.59
N VAL A 139 -4.09 -1.88 4.43
CA VAL A 139 -4.94 -0.96 3.66
C VAL A 139 -5.10 -1.46 2.22
N ILE A 140 -3.98 -1.77 1.55
CA ILE A 140 -4.02 -2.34 0.19
C ILE A 140 -4.80 -3.65 0.17
N LYS A 141 -4.56 -4.55 1.14
CA LYS A 141 -5.29 -5.82 1.24
C LYS A 141 -6.81 -5.64 1.37
N LEU A 142 -7.27 -4.59 2.04
CA LEU A 142 -8.70 -4.31 2.22
C LEU A 142 -9.39 -3.77 0.95
N SER A 143 -8.62 -3.26 -0.01
CA SER A 143 -9.18 -2.67 -1.23
C SER A 143 -9.78 -3.69 -2.21
N GLY A 144 -9.40 -4.96 -2.13
CA GLY A 144 -9.85 -5.97 -3.08
C GLY A 144 -9.37 -7.37 -2.70
N ASN A 145 -9.43 -8.28 -3.67
CA ASN A 145 -8.96 -9.65 -3.52
C ASN A 145 -7.93 -10.07 -4.58
N GLY A 146 -7.54 -9.14 -5.46
CA GLY A 146 -6.54 -9.36 -6.50
C GLY A 146 -7.07 -10.12 -7.72
N SER A 147 -8.39 -10.29 -7.85
CA SER A 147 -9.04 -10.72 -9.10
C SER A 147 -9.32 -9.52 -10.01
N ILE A 148 -9.55 -9.74 -11.30
CA ILE A 148 -9.87 -8.67 -12.25
C ILE A 148 -11.13 -7.87 -11.86
N ALA A 149 -12.09 -8.52 -11.19
CA ALA A 149 -13.33 -7.88 -10.74
C ALA A 149 -13.16 -7.07 -9.45
N GLN A 150 -12.15 -7.40 -8.64
CA GLN A 150 -11.83 -6.74 -7.37
C GLN A 150 -10.30 -6.64 -7.23
N PRO A 151 -9.66 -5.82 -8.08
CA PRO A 151 -8.22 -5.67 -8.04
C PRO A 151 -7.80 -5.03 -6.71
N TYR A 152 -6.58 -5.30 -6.26
CA TYR A 152 -6.00 -4.49 -5.19
C TYR A 152 -5.73 -3.07 -5.72
N ALA A 153 -5.78 -2.06 -4.87
CA ALA A 153 -5.50 -0.67 -5.24
C ALA A 153 -4.21 -0.17 -4.56
N CYS A 154 -3.22 0.19 -5.38
CA CYS A 154 -1.92 0.70 -4.95
C CYS A 154 -1.68 2.11 -5.50
N ASN A 155 -0.89 2.92 -4.79
CA ASN A 155 -0.52 4.26 -5.24
C ASN A 155 0.52 4.27 -6.37
N SER A 156 1.31 3.20 -6.51
CA SER A 156 2.41 3.11 -7.48
C SER A 156 2.74 1.66 -7.82
N THR A 157 3.58 1.48 -8.85
CA THR A 157 4.13 0.17 -9.22
C THR A 157 5.05 -0.40 -8.13
N ASN A 158 5.85 0.45 -7.47
CA ASN A 158 6.70 0.05 -6.34
C ASN A 158 5.86 -0.53 -5.19
N ASP A 159 4.76 0.11 -4.85
CA ASP A 159 3.83 -0.39 -3.83
C ASP A 159 3.19 -1.71 -4.26
N ALA A 160 2.82 -1.85 -5.54
CA ALA A 160 2.27 -3.10 -6.08
C ALA A 160 3.24 -4.28 -5.93
N VAL A 161 4.48 -4.11 -6.38
CA VAL A 161 5.52 -5.16 -6.29
C VAL A 161 5.83 -5.51 -4.84
N GLU A 162 5.96 -4.51 -3.96
CA GLU A 162 6.22 -4.73 -2.54
C GLU A 162 5.04 -5.40 -1.83
N PHE A 163 3.81 -5.04 -2.17
CA PHE A 163 2.61 -5.71 -1.63
C PHE A 163 2.48 -7.16 -2.11
N ILE A 164 2.86 -7.48 -3.35
CA ILE A 164 2.92 -8.85 -3.87
C ILE A 164 3.91 -9.69 -3.04
N LEU A 165 5.08 -9.13 -2.70
CA LEU A 165 6.04 -9.77 -1.79
C LEU A 165 5.46 -9.96 -0.39
N PHE A 166 4.78 -8.97 0.16
CA PHE A 166 4.05 -9.08 1.44
C PHE A 166 2.99 -10.19 1.42
N LYS A 167 2.39 -10.48 0.26
CA LYS A 167 1.45 -11.60 0.07
C LYS A 167 2.12 -12.96 -0.03
N GLY A 168 3.45 -13.01 -0.05
CA GLY A 168 4.23 -14.25 -0.18
C GLY A 168 4.37 -14.72 -1.63
N PHE A 169 4.21 -13.81 -2.59
CA PHE A 169 4.39 -14.07 -4.01
C PHE A 169 5.58 -13.32 -4.57
N THR A 170 5.99 -13.65 -5.80
CA THR A 170 7.02 -12.93 -6.53
C THR A 170 6.45 -12.59 -7.90
N ALA A 171 6.36 -11.30 -8.21
CA ALA A 171 6.01 -10.84 -9.54
C ALA A 171 7.18 -11.15 -10.50
N ILE A 172 6.86 -11.61 -11.71
CA ILE A 172 7.85 -11.93 -12.74
C ILE A 172 7.70 -11.05 -13.99
N ASP A 173 6.49 -10.61 -14.28
CA ASP A 173 6.17 -9.71 -15.38
C ASP A 173 4.88 -8.94 -15.03
N ASP A 174 4.63 -7.85 -15.73
CA ASP A 174 3.37 -7.13 -15.64
C ASP A 174 2.89 -6.63 -16.99
N ARG A 175 1.56 -6.47 -17.11
CA ARG A 175 0.96 -5.87 -18.30
C ARG A 175 -0.32 -5.14 -17.98
N LYS A 176 -0.54 -4.04 -18.70
CA LYS A 176 -1.80 -3.31 -18.65
C LYS A 176 -2.87 -4.04 -19.46
N THR A 177 -3.98 -4.37 -18.80
CA THR A 177 -5.15 -4.97 -19.44
C THR A 177 -5.96 -3.93 -20.23
N SER A 178 -6.90 -4.37 -21.06
CA SER A 178 -7.80 -3.48 -21.80
C SER A 178 -8.72 -2.63 -20.90
N SER A 179 -8.99 -3.07 -19.67
CA SER A 179 -9.72 -2.29 -18.67
C SER A 179 -8.85 -1.30 -17.89
N GLY A 180 -7.54 -1.27 -18.16
CA GLY A 180 -6.58 -0.36 -17.53
C GLY A 180 -6.00 -0.84 -16.19
N VAL A 181 -6.50 -1.96 -15.65
CA VAL A 181 -5.92 -2.65 -14.49
C VAL A 181 -4.61 -3.33 -14.90
N ILE A 182 -3.63 -3.37 -14.00
CA ILE A 182 -2.35 -4.04 -14.23
C ILE A 182 -2.47 -5.49 -13.77
N GLU A 183 -2.16 -6.41 -14.67
CA GLU A 183 -2.02 -7.83 -14.36
C GLU A 183 -0.55 -8.13 -14.08
N PHE A 184 -0.26 -8.67 -12.90
CA PHE A 184 1.06 -9.16 -12.52
C PHE A 184 1.09 -10.67 -12.64
N ASP A 185 2.01 -11.18 -13.46
CA ASP A 185 2.31 -12.59 -13.55
C ASP A 185 3.16 -12.99 -12.33
N LEU A 186 2.83 -14.15 -11.74
CA LEU A 186 3.49 -14.63 -10.53
C LEU A 186 4.38 -15.83 -10.82
N ALA A 187 5.53 -15.87 -10.14
CA ALA A 187 6.34 -17.07 -10.06
C ALA A 187 5.55 -18.25 -9.46
N LYS A 188 6.00 -19.47 -9.76
CA LYS A 188 5.41 -20.70 -9.22
C LYS A 188 5.34 -20.64 -7.69
N ASN A 189 4.12 -20.76 -7.17
CA ASN A 189 3.83 -20.69 -5.74
C ASN A 189 2.95 -21.87 -5.30
N LYS A 190 2.93 -22.13 -3.99
CA LYS A 190 2.20 -23.27 -3.40
C LYS A 190 0.69 -23.16 -3.60
N GLN A 191 0.17 -21.93 -3.68
CA GLN A 191 -1.25 -21.64 -3.85
C GLN A 191 -1.73 -21.77 -5.31
N LYS A 192 -0.82 -21.99 -6.27
CA LYS A 192 -1.13 -22.07 -7.72
C LYS A 192 -1.84 -20.82 -8.27
N VAL A 193 -1.61 -19.66 -7.65
CA VAL A 193 -2.10 -18.38 -8.17
C VAL A 193 -1.19 -17.97 -9.32
N LEU A 194 -1.76 -17.73 -10.50
CA LEU A 194 -0.96 -17.35 -11.68
C LEU A 194 -0.82 -15.84 -11.80
N HIS A 195 -1.90 -15.11 -11.48
CA HIS A 195 -1.98 -13.68 -11.69
C HIS A 195 -2.57 -12.98 -10.47
N LEU A 196 -2.14 -11.75 -10.25
CA LEU A 196 -2.84 -10.78 -9.40
C LEU A 196 -3.13 -9.52 -10.20
N TYR A 197 -4.31 -8.97 -9.97
CA TYR A 197 -4.76 -7.74 -10.61
C TYR A 197 -4.66 -6.57 -9.64
N ILE A 198 -4.00 -5.50 -10.06
CA ILE A 198 -3.75 -4.30 -9.26
C ILE A 198 -4.14 -3.05 -10.07
N SER A 199 -5.01 -2.24 -9.50
CA SER A 199 -5.34 -0.90 -9.97
C SER A 199 -4.27 0.07 -9.48
N ILE A 200 -3.61 0.74 -10.43
CA ILE A 200 -2.61 1.76 -10.18
C ILE A 200 -3.06 3.01 -10.96
N PRO A 201 -3.06 4.22 -10.36
CA PRO A 201 -3.33 5.44 -11.10
C PRO A 201 -2.47 5.52 -12.35
N ALA A 202 -3.06 5.92 -13.49
CA ALA A 202 -2.42 5.77 -14.79
C ALA A 202 -1.07 6.48 -14.90
N GLN A 203 -0.94 7.65 -14.24
CA GLN A 203 0.33 8.37 -14.18
C GLN A 203 1.37 7.64 -13.34
N ALA A 204 0.97 6.81 -12.38
CA ALA A 204 1.85 6.12 -11.43
C ALA A 204 2.23 4.69 -11.82
N TYR A 205 1.81 4.24 -13.00
CA TYR A 205 2.23 2.98 -13.57
C TYR A 205 3.53 3.16 -14.37
N THR A 206 4.54 2.38 -14.01
CA THR A 206 5.84 2.36 -14.67
C THR A 206 6.04 0.92 -15.15
N PRO A 207 5.87 0.65 -16.45
CA PRO A 207 6.03 -0.70 -16.97
C PRO A 207 7.47 -1.17 -16.78
N PRO A 208 7.72 -2.49 -16.72
CA PRO A 208 9.07 -3.03 -16.71
C PRO A 208 9.84 -2.50 -17.91
N ASP A 209 11.09 -2.07 -17.69
CA ASP A 209 11.97 -1.60 -18.75
C ASP A 209 12.05 -2.67 -19.84
N SER A 210 11.56 -2.37 -21.05
CA SER A 210 11.58 -3.27 -22.21
C SER A 210 12.99 -3.51 -22.78
N THR A 211 14.03 -3.27 -21.99
CA THR A 211 15.44 -3.36 -22.39
C THR A 211 16.15 -4.44 -21.57
N SER A 212 15.79 -5.70 -21.84
CA SER A 212 16.69 -6.84 -21.60
C SER A 212 16.69 -7.88 -22.74
N ASP A 213 16.06 -7.58 -23.88
CA ASP A 213 16.04 -8.43 -25.08
C ASP A 213 16.94 -7.91 -26.22
N SER A 214 18.03 -7.21 -25.89
CA SER A 214 19.06 -6.86 -26.86
C SER A 214 20.46 -6.90 -26.25
N GLU A 215 20.95 -8.12 -26.04
CA GLU A 215 22.39 -8.46 -26.14
C GLU A 215 22.57 -9.49 -27.26
#